data_AF-A0A7C5WSJ7-F1
#
_entry.id   AF-A0A7C5WSJ7-F1
#
_cell.length_a   1.000
_cell.length_b   1.000
_cell.length_c   1.000
_cell.angle_alpha   90.00
_cell.angle_beta   90.00
_cell.angle_gamma   90.00
#
_symmetry.space_group_name_H-M   'P 1'
#
loop_
_entity.id
_entity.type
_entity.pdbx_description
1 polymer ?
#
loop_
_entity_poly.entity_id
_entity_poly.type
_entity_poly.pdbx_seq_one_letter_code
_entity_poly.pdbx_strand_id
1 'polypeptide(L)'
;MGSKHRKGMERRTFLKSVLGAGAASLMAPSLLGSRASAQAAPAANAAARYARSLDWAGPLTPSTRLTASHWGAFLAQVEDGKLVGVKPFGGDRAPVPMLQALPGRVYARSRIQYPMVREGFLKKGARSDRSQRGAERFVRVSWDDALDLVAGELERVKASYGNASIFAGSLDWHSVGKLHNAPTLLRRMLGLFGGYTDNTGDFSVQAAMTILPHVTGNIEVYDQQTAWPTIIENTDLIVLFGADLIKNNQIGWTPPDHYAYPALQAVKERGIEVVSVDPRLTDTARFLDADWVALRPNTDVALMLAIAHTLYTEKLHDEAFLKRYTVGFDKFLDYLLGKSDGQPKTPEWAAKITEVPAATIRDLARRMARGRTMLMGGWAIQRQDHGEQAPWMLVTLAAMLGQVGLPGGGFGFSYHYASGGAPAANAPVLSGISAGDNPVKTAIPFAHGVSDLLLNPGKTVDYNGEKVTYPDIKLVYWAGGNPFSHQMDKNRLIQAWQRPEVTIVHDIFWTSSAKFADIVLPVT
;
A
#
# COMPACT_ATOMS: atom_id res chain seq x y z
N MET A 1 -48.01 -24.67 28.17
CA MET A 1 -48.70 -23.44 28.67
C MET A 1 -47.65 -22.49 29.21
N GLY A 2 -47.70 -21.21 28.83
CA GLY A 2 -46.98 -20.15 29.55
C GLY A 2 -45.82 -19.48 28.80
N SER A 3 -46.16 -18.70 27.77
CA SER A 3 -45.36 -17.60 27.20
C SER A 3 -44.81 -16.66 28.29
N LYS A 4 -43.53 -16.25 28.18
CA LYS A 4 -43.08 -14.93 28.66
C LYS A 4 -42.08 -14.30 27.70
N HIS A 5 -42.55 -13.23 27.06
CA HIS A 5 -41.78 -12.24 26.33
C HIS A 5 -40.58 -11.69 27.13
N ARG A 6 -39.40 -11.62 26.49
CA ARG A 6 -38.36 -10.66 26.84
C ARG A 6 -38.39 -9.54 25.80
N LYS A 7 -38.85 -8.36 26.23
CA LYS A 7 -38.72 -7.10 25.49
C LYS A 7 -37.24 -6.72 25.41
N GLY A 8 -36.78 -6.45 24.19
CA GLY A 8 -35.46 -5.89 23.90
C GLY A 8 -35.37 -4.44 24.41
N MET A 9 -34.21 -4.09 24.93
CA MET A 9 -33.82 -2.73 25.26
C MET A 9 -33.06 -2.15 24.06
N GLU A 10 -33.54 -1.02 23.54
CA GLU A 10 -32.97 -0.35 22.37
C GLU A 10 -31.56 0.22 22.64
N ARG A 11 -30.72 0.15 21.60
CA ARG A 11 -29.32 0.61 21.51
C ARG A 11 -29.10 2.13 21.63
N ARG A 12 -29.99 2.87 22.30
CA ARG A 12 -29.91 4.33 22.47
C ARG A 12 -29.42 4.81 23.85
N THR A 13 -28.98 3.91 24.72
CA THR A 13 -28.60 4.23 26.11
C THR A 13 -27.15 3.83 26.46
N PHE A 14 -26.18 4.12 25.58
CA PHE A 14 -24.74 3.93 25.89
C PHE A 14 -23.83 5.11 25.48
N LEU A 15 -24.37 6.22 24.95
CA LEU A 15 -23.56 7.39 24.54
C LEU A 15 -23.92 8.68 25.30
N LYS A 16 -24.13 8.59 26.62
CA LYS A 16 -24.39 9.77 27.48
C LYS A 16 -23.56 9.82 28.79
N SER A 17 -22.33 9.31 28.81
CA SER A 17 -21.52 9.36 30.05
C SER A 17 -20.01 9.54 29.88
N VAL A 18 -19.54 10.44 29.00
CA VAL A 18 -18.14 10.97 29.06
C VAL A 18 -18.05 12.46 28.71
N LEU A 19 -18.99 13.29 29.19
CA LEU A 19 -18.86 14.75 29.16
C LEU A 19 -19.28 15.30 30.52
N GLY A 20 -18.30 15.60 31.38
CA GLY A 20 -18.56 16.31 32.64
C GLY A 20 -17.46 16.18 33.70
N ALA A 21 -16.38 16.95 33.56
CA ALA A 21 -15.61 17.57 34.65
C ALA A 21 -14.65 18.60 34.02
N GLY A 22 -14.70 19.91 34.27
CA GLY A 22 -15.53 20.65 35.21
C GLY A 22 -15.72 22.10 34.76
N ALA A 23 -16.82 22.68 35.24
CA ALA A 23 -17.14 24.09 35.19
C ALA A 23 -17.08 24.65 36.60
N ALA A 24 -16.53 25.86 36.74
CA ALA A 24 -16.93 26.96 37.63
C ALA A 24 -15.77 27.98 37.60
N SER A 25 -15.96 29.29 37.39
CA SER A 25 -17.04 30.14 37.89
C SER A 25 -17.18 31.43 37.05
N LEU A 26 -18.43 31.85 36.87
CA LEU A 26 -18.89 33.13 36.35
C LEU A 26 -18.68 34.26 37.37
N MET A 27 -18.33 35.48 36.90
CA MET A 27 -18.79 36.76 37.45
C MET A 27 -18.85 37.80 36.32
N ALA A 28 -19.91 38.61 36.32
CA ALA A 28 -20.34 39.52 35.25
C ALA A 28 -19.80 40.97 35.46
N PRO A 29 -20.19 42.00 34.67
CA PRO A 29 -19.27 42.89 33.96
C PRO A 29 -19.03 44.25 34.66
N SER A 30 -17.87 44.87 34.39
CA SER A 30 -17.66 46.30 34.68
C SER A 30 -16.93 47.03 33.55
N LEU A 31 -17.49 48.18 33.22
CA LEU A 31 -17.10 49.15 32.20
C LEU A 31 -15.75 49.84 32.46
N LEU A 32 -15.22 50.43 31.37
CA LEU A 32 -14.21 51.51 31.26
C LEU A 32 -12.73 51.13 31.29
N GLY A 33 -12.06 51.38 30.16
CA GLY A 33 -10.60 51.38 30.07
C GLY A 33 -10.08 51.23 28.65
N SER A 34 -10.21 52.28 27.84
CA SER A 34 -9.61 52.41 26.52
C SER A 34 -8.12 52.06 26.49
N ARG A 35 -7.73 50.99 25.76
CA ARG A 35 -6.47 50.92 25.01
C ARG A 35 -6.70 50.11 23.73
N ALA A 36 -7.04 50.84 22.68
CA ALA A 36 -6.79 50.38 21.33
C ALA A 36 -5.27 50.21 21.12
N SER A 37 -4.93 49.26 20.24
CA SER A 37 -3.60 48.90 19.71
C SER A 37 -2.91 47.68 20.35
N ALA A 38 -3.25 46.48 19.84
CA ALA A 38 -2.32 45.37 19.60
C ALA A 38 -3.06 44.10 19.15
N GLN A 39 -3.85 44.14 18.07
CA GLN A 39 -4.37 42.93 17.43
C GLN A 39 -4.27 43.03 15.90
N ALA A 40 -3.02 43.00 15.41
CA ALA A 40 -2.70 42.68 14.02
C ALA A 40 -1.46 41.77 13.90
N ALA A 41 -0.94 41.26 15.02
CA ALA A 41 0.33 40.52 15.07
C ALA A 41 0.26 39.00 14.77
N PRO A 42 -0.85 38.24 14.92
CA PRO A 42 -0.79 36.79 14.66
C PRO A 42 -0.72 36.43 13.18
N ALA A 43 -1.43 37.17 12.31
CA ALA A 43 -1.56 36.85 10.88
C ALA A 43 -0.31 37.25 10.07
N ALA A 44 0.26 38.42 10.36
CA ALA A 44 1.49 38.89 9.72
C ALA A 44 2.70 38.01 10.07
N ASN A 45 2.73 37.45 11.29
CA ASN A 45 3.81 36.57 11.74
C ASN A 45 3.68 35.14 11.16
N ALA A 46 2.46 34.68 10.86
CA ALA A 46 2.22 33.44 10.12
C ALA A 46 2.60 33.58 8.64
N ALA A 47 2.21 34.67 7.97
CA ALA A 47 2.59 34.96 6.59
C ALA A 47 4.10 35.18 6.43
N ALA A 48 4.77 35.85 7.38
CA ALA A 48 6.21 36.02 7.38
C ALA A 48 6.97 34.71 7.69
N ARG A 49 6.43 33.82 8.54
CA ARG A 49 6.96 32.46 8.71
C ARG A 49 6.74 31.60 7.46
N TYR A 50 5.61 31.75 6.78
CA TYR A 50 5.31 31.07 5.52
C TYR A 50 6.20 31.56 4.36
N ALA A 51 6.49 32.87 4.32
CA ALA A 51 7.40 33.48 3.35
C ALA A 51 8.88 33.14 3.63
N ARG A 52 9.31 33.13 4.91
CA ARG A 52 10.65 32.61 5.29
C ARG A 52 10.77 31.10 5.09
N SER A 53 9.66 30.36 5.20
CA SER A 53 9.57 28.96 4.80
C SER A 53 9.33 28.81 3.29
N LEU A 54 9.79 29.73 2.45
CA LEU A 54 9.86 29.55 1.00
C LEU A 54 11.26 29.84 0.44
N ASP A 55 12.21 30.33 1.25
CA ASP A 55 13.61 30.49 0.81
C ASP A 55 14.26 29.15 0.42
N TRP A 56 13.81 28.05 1.02
CA TRP A 56 14.25 26.68 0.73
C TRP A 56 13.52 26.03 -0.47
N ALA A 57 12.41 26.62 -0.93
CA ALA A 57 11.65 26.09 -2.06
C ALA A 57 12.26 26.51 -3.41
N GLY A 58 13.15 27.52 -3.43
CA GLY A 58 13.53 28.27 -4.63
C GLY A 58 12.55 29.42 -4.91
N PRO A 59 12.92 30.44 -5.71
CA PRO A 59 12.06 31.61 -5.91
C PRO A 59 10.78 31.21 -6.65
N LEU A 60 9.64 31.31 -5.99
CA LEU A 60 8.32 31.24 -6.62
C LEU A 60 8.13 32.50 -7.47
N THR A 61 8.33 32.35 -8.77
CA THR A 61 8.04 33.35 -9.80
C THR A 61 6.60 33.22 -10.30
N PRO A 62 6.05 34.23 -11.00
CA PRO A 62 4.77 34.09 -11.70
C PRO A 62 4.73 32.90 -12.68
N SER A 63 5.88 32.42 -13.14
CA SER A 63 6.07 31.26 -14.04
C SER A 63 6.38 29.94 -13.32
N THR A 64 6.42 29.88 -11.99
CA THR A 64 6.66 28.63 -11.25
C THR A 64 5.53 28.30 -10.29
N ARG A 65 5.21 27.01 -10.15
CA ARG A 65 4.16 26.50 -9.26
C ARG A 65 4.70 25.34 -8.44
N LEU A 66 4.61 25.43 -7.11
CA LEU A 66 4.91 24.29 -6.22
C LEU A 66 3.79 23.27 -6.31
N THR A 67 4.15 22.02 -6.56
CA THR A 67 3.23 20.88 -6.57
C THR A 67 4.01 19.61 -6.23
N ALA A 68 3.36 18.45 -6.27
CA ALA A 68 3.98 17.19 -5.92
C ALA A 68 3.43 16.00 -6.71
N SER A 69 4.17 14.90 -6.67
CA SER A 69 3.82 13.63 -7.27
C SER A 69 4.21 12.47 -6.33
N HIS A 70 3.93 11.24 -6.73
CA HIS A 70 4.47 10.06 -6.04
C HIS A 70 6.00 9.97 -6.08
N TRP A 71 6.68 10.79 -6.89
CA TRP A 71 8.13 10.89 -7.02
C TRP A 71 8.73 12.08 -6.25
N GLY A 72 7.93 12.77 -5.45
CA GLY A 72 8.39 13.89 -4.63
C GLY A 72 7.76 15.22 -5.01
N ALA A 73 8.09 16.25 -4.22
CA ALA A 73 7.69 17.63 -4.46
C ALA A 73 8.59 18.29 -5.52
N PHE A 74 8.03 19.23 -6.28
CA PHE A 74 8.76 19.93 -7.34
C PHE A 74 8.16 21.31 -7.65
N LEU A 75 8.99 22.17 -8.23
CA LEU A 75 8.58 23.41 -8.87
C LEU A 75 8.31 23.14 -10.35
N ALA A 76 7.04 23.19 -10.75
CA ALA A 76 6.63 23.18 -12.14
C ALA A 76 7.00 24.51 -12.80
N GLN A 77 7.71 24.47 -13.93
CA GLN A 77 8.04 25.63 -14.74
C GLN A 77 7.02 25.76 -15.87
N VAL A 78 6.31 26.89 -15.89
CA VAL A 78 5.21 27.15 -16.81
C VAL A 78 5.51 28.39 -17.64
N GLU A 79 5.52 28.21 -18.96
CA GLU A 79 5.72 29.25 -19.97
C GLU A 79 4.56 29.20 -20.96
N ASP A 80 3.92 30.34 -21.23
CA ASP A 80 2.77 30.46 -22.14
C ASP A 80 1.66 29.40 -21.89
N GLY A 81 1.38 29.13 -20.62
CA GLY A 81 0.38 28.15 -20.20
C GLY A 81 0.80 26.68 -20.37
N LYS A 82 2.06 26.39 -20.69
CA LYS A 82 2.60 25.04 -20.86
C LYS A 82 3.63 24.68 -19.80
N LEU A 83 3.56 23.45 -19.30
CA LEU A 83 4.58 22.86 -18.44
C LEU A 83 5.82 22.53 -19.28
N VAL A 84 6.87 23.33 -19.17
CA VAL A 84 8.10 23.16 -19.97
C VAL A 84 9.21 22.42 -19.22
N GLY A 85 9.15 22.38 -17.89
CA GLY A 85 10.17 21.77 -17.06
C GLY A 85 9.72 21.57 -15.62
N VAL A 86 10.52 20.81 -14.88
CA VAL A 86 10.37 20.69 -13.43
C VAL A 86 11.73 20.82 -12.75
N LYS A 87 11.75 21.55 -11.65
CA LYS A 87 12.90 21.58 -10.74
C LYS A 87 12.54 20.82 -9.47
N PRO A 88 13.40 19.91 -8.98
CA PRO A 88 13.17 19.31 -7.68
C PRO A 88 13.00 20.37 -6.60
N PHE A 89 12.25 20.02 -5.58
CA PHE A 89 12.07 20.86 -4.43
C PHE A 89 13.38 21.05 -3.68
N GLY A 90 13.75 22.28 -3.30
CA GLY A 90 15.05 22.55 -2.69
C GLY A 90 15.28 21.90 -1.31
N GLY A 91 14.22 21.45 -0.63
CA GLY A 91 14.32 20.67 0.61
C GLY A 91 14.53 19.17 0.42
N ASP A 92 14.39 18.67 -0.81
CA ASP A 92 14.63 17.26 -1.13
C ASP A 92 16.13 17.02 -1.31
N ARG A 93 16.71 16.17 -0.45
CA ARG A 93 18.15 15.88 -0.46
C ARG A 93 18.55 14.79 -1.45
N ALA A 94 17.58 14.04 -1.98
CA ALA A 94 17.81 12.94 -2.89
C ALA A 94 16.69 12.86 -3.94
N PRO A 95 16.49 13.92 -4.74
CA PRO A 95 15.42 13.95 -5.71
C PRO A 95 15.63 12.91 -6.81
N VAL A 96 14.55 12.28 -7.24
CA VAL A 96 14.62 11.20 -8.22
C VAL A 96 14.55 11.72 -9.66
N PRO A 97 15.28 11.11 -10.60
CA PRO A 97 15.32 11.55 -12.01
C PRO A 97 13.98 11.43 -12.72
N MET A 98 13.07 10.58 -12.24
CA MET A 98 11.73 10.40 -12.81
C MET A 98 10.88 11.69 -12.84
N LEU A 99 11.16 12.67 -11.97
CA LEU A 99 10.48 13.96 -12.01
C LEU A 99 10.60 14.62 -13.40
N GLN A 100 11.75 14.49 -14.06
CA GLN A 100 12.01 15.11 -15.36
C GLN A 100 11.11 14.57 -16.49
N ALA A 101 10.42 13.44 -16.28
CA ALA A 101 9.46 12.90 -17.24
C ALA A 101 8.10 13.61 -17.22
N LEU A 102 7.80 14.42 -16.19
CA LEU A 102 6.47 15.02 -15.98
C LEU A 102 5.96 15.88 -17.16
N PRO A 103 6.76 16.80 -17.76
CA PRO A 103 6.32 17.53 -18.96
C PRO A 103 5.92 16.58 -20.10
N GLY A 104 6.72 15.55 -20.34
CA GLY A 104 6.43 14.54 -21.36
C GLY A 104 5.17 13.73 -21.08
N ARG A 105 4.83 13.48 -19.81
CA ARG A 105 3.57 12.81 -19.42
C ARG A 105 2.35 13.68 -19.70
N VAL A 106 2.40 14.98 -19.41
CA VAL A 106 1.25 15.89 -19.63
C VAL A 106 0.83 15.94 -21.10
N TYR A 107 1.83 15.96 -22.00
CA TYR A 107 1.64 16.06 -23.46
C TYR A 107 1.83 14.74 -24.21
N ALA A 108 1.76 13.60 -23.51
CA ALA A 108 1.98 12.31 -24.12
C ALA A 108 1.01 12.07 -25.29
N ARG A 109 1.50 11.45 -26.36
CA ARG A 109 0.65 11.07 -27.52
C ARG A 109 -0.48 10.12 -27.15
N SER A 110 -0.32 9.37 -26.05
CA SER A 110 -1.33 8.46 -25.51
C SER A 110 -2.41 9.16 -24.69
N ARG A 111 -2.37 10.50 -24.53
CA ARG A 111 -3.39 11.25 -23.79
C ARG A 111 -4.78 11.03 -24.41
N ILE A 112 -5.76 10.71 -23.57
CA ILE A 112 -7.16 10.66 -24.01
C ILE A 112 -7.66 12.10 -24.12
N GLN A 113 -8.10 12.48 -25.32
CA GLN A 113 -8.46 13.87 -25.64
C GLN A 113 -9.95 14.17 -25.46
N TYR A 114 -10.81 13.16 -25.63
CA TYR A 114 -12.27 13.29 -25.66
C TYR A 114 -12.92 12.08 -25.01
N PRO A 115 -14.20 12.17 -24.60
CA PRO A 115 -15.01 10.99 -24.29
C PRO A 115 -15.13 10.07 -25.51
N MET A 116 -14.98 8.77 -25.29
CA MET A 116 -14.95 7.77 -26.35
C MET A 116 -15.80 6.56 -25.96
N VAL A 117 -16.58 6.06 -26.91
CA VAL A 117 -17.42 4.88 -26.70
C VAL A 117 -17.06 3.82 -27.75
N ARG A 118 -16.90 2.57 -27.33
CA ARG A 118 -16.66 1.44 -28.23
C ARG A 118 -17.82 1.33 -29.23
N GLU A 119 -17.51 1.19 -30.51
CA GLU A 119 -18.52 1.28 -31.58
C GLU A 119 -19.68 0.28 -31.41
N GLY A 120 -19.39 -0.98 -31.08
CA GLY A 120 -20.42 -1.98 -30.85
C GLY A 120 -21.33 -1.63 -29.68
N PHE A 121 -20.76 -1.08 -28.60
CA PHE A 121 -21.52 -0.64 -27.43
C PHE A 121 -22.39 0.57 -27.75
N LEU A 122 -21.89 1.57 -28.47
CA LEU A 122 -22.66 2.74 -28.88
C LEU A 122 -23.92 2.35 -29.69
N LYS A 123 -23.84 1.31 -30.53
CA LYS A 123 -24.96 0.86 -31.37
C LYS A 123 -25.95 -0.05 -30.66
N LYS A 124 -25.50 -0.87 -29.69
CA LYS A 124 -26.29 -1.99 -29.14
C LYS A 124 -26.37 -2.02 -27.61
N GLY A 125 -25.69 -1.11 -26.91
CA GLY A 125 -25.55 -1.07 -25.46
C GLY A 125 -25.06 -2.41 -24.88
N ALA A 126 -25.69 -2.83 -23.79
CA ALA A 126 -25.44 -4.12 -23.12
C ALA A 126 -25.57 -5.37 -24.02
N ARG A 127 -26.24 -5.27 -25.18
CA ARG A 127 -26.39 -6.36 -26.17
C ARG A 127 -25.26 -6.40 -27.22
N SER A 128 -24.27 -5.53 -27.11
CA SER A 128 -23.09 -5.55 -27.97
C SER A 128 -22.29 -6.84 -27.81
N ASP A 129 -21.55 -7.23 -28.85
CA ASP A 129 -20.61 -8.35 -28.74
C ASP A 129 -19.45 -7.95 -27.84
N ARG A 130 -19.36 -8.60 -26.68
CA ARG A 130 -18.37 -8.32 -25.64
C ARG A 130 -17.01 -8.92 -25.97
N SER A 131 -16.95 -9.93 -26.86
CA SER A 131 -15.69 -10.52 -27.33
C SER A 131 -14.84 -9.53 -28.13
N GLN A 132 -15.46 -8.46 -28.64
CA GLN A 132 -14.80 -7.40 -29.39
C GLN A 132 -14.15 -6.31 -28.52
N ARG A 133 -14.27 -6.35 -27.18
CA ARG A 133 -13.53 -5.43 -26.29
C ARG A 133 -12.02 -5.60 -26.52
N GLY A 134 -11.33 -4.48 -26.77
CA GLY A 134 -9.90 -4.46 -27.12
C GLY A 134 -9.58 -4.63 -28.61
N ALA A 135 -10.56 -5.01 -29.44
CA ALA A 135 -10.41 -5.17 -30.89
C ALA A 135 -11.20 -4.11 -31.69
N GLU A 136 -12.39 -3.75 -31.22
CA GLU A 136 -13.23 -2.75 -31.87
C GLU A 136 -12.67 -1.33 -31.76
N ARG A 137 -12.98 -0.51 -32.75
CA ARG A 137 -12.66 0.93 -32.73
C ARG A 137 -13.56 1.69 -31.75
N PHE A 138 -13.06 2.84 -31.31
CA PHE A 138 -13.82 3.80 -30.53
C PHE A 138 -14.38 4.92 -31.41
N VAL A 139 -15.55 5.43 -31.00
CA VAL A 139 -16.22 6.59 -31.59
C VAL A 139 -16.18 7.73 -30.57
N ARG A 140 -15.74 8.91 -31.01
CA ARG A 140 -15.79 10.13 -30.20
C ARG A 140 -17.24 10.56 -30.01
N VAL A 141 -17.59 10.91 -28.78
CA VAL A 141 -18.91 11.46 -28.43
C VAL A 141 -18.76 12.78 -27.67
N SER A 142 -19.87 13.50 -27.47
CA SER A 142 -19.88 14.67 -26.59
C SER A 142 -19.78 14.24 -25.11
N TRP A 143 -19.52 15.20 -24.22
CA TRP A 143 -19.58 14.92 -22.78
C TRP A 143 -21.00 14.60 -22.32
N ASP A 144 -22.00 15.33 -22.81
CA ASP A 144 -23.40 15.10 -22.45
C ASP A 144 -23.84 13.69 -22.84
N ASP A 145 -23.56 13.26 -24.09
CA ASP A 145 -23.87 11.89 -24.54
C ASP A 145 -23.15 10.83 -23.70
N ALA A 146 -21.89 11.06 -23.34
CA ALA A 146 -21.11 10.10 -22.55
C ALA A 146 -21.65 9.99 -21.12
N LEU A 147 -22.03 11.11 -20.51
CA LEU A 147 -22.59 11.15 -19.16
C LEU A 147 -24.00 10.53 -19.13
N ASP A 148 -24.83 10.81 -20.13
CA ASP A 148 -26.16 10.20 -20.27
C ASP A 148 -26.06 8.68 -20.43
N LEU A 149 -25.10 8.19 -21.23
CA LEU A 149 -24.83 6.75 -21.36
C LEU A 149 -24.39 6.12 -20.03
N VAL A 150 -23.49 6.77 -19.29
CA VAL A 150 -23.01 6.28 -17.99
C VAL A 150 -24.15 6.25 -16.96
N ALA A 151 -24.92 7.34 -16.85
CA ALA A 151 -26.04 7.45 -15.94
C ALA A 151 -27.12 6.40 -16.27
N GLY A 152 -27.48 6.27 -17.55
CA GLY A 152 -28.46 5.30 -18.03
C GLY A 152 -28.07 3.86 -17.73
N GLU A 153 -26.80 3.49 -17.92
CA GLU A 153 -26.33 2.12 -17.59
C GLU A 153 -26.28 1.86 -16.08
N LEU A 154 -25.89 2.85 -15.27
CA LEU A 154 -25.97 2.74 -13.81
C LEU A 154 -27.41 2.51 -13.35
N GLU A 155 -28.36 3.30 -13.86
CA GLU A 155 -29.79 3.16 -13.56
C GLU A 155 -30.36 1.81 -14.01
N ARG A 156 -30.04 1.39 -15.23
CA ARG A 156 -30.49 0.10 -15.78
C ARG A 156 -29.98 -1.08 -14.95
N VAL A 157 -28.70 -1.08 -14.60
CA VAL A 157 -28.08 -2.16 -13.81
C VAL A 157 -28.66 -2.20 -12.41
N LYS A 158 -28.82 -1.03 -11.76
CA LYS A 158 -29.49 -0.94 -10.45
C LYS A 158 -30.92 -1.47 -10.49
N ALA A 159 -31.71 -1.07 -11.49
CA ALA A 159 -33.11 -1.49 -11.62
C ALA A 159 -33.26 -2.98 -11.91
N SER A 160 -32.34 -3.56 -12.70
CA SER A 160 -32.44 -4.96 -13.15
C SER A 160 -31.80 -5.96 -12.19
N TYR A 161 -30.71 -5.57 -11.52
CA TYR A 161 -29.83 -6.49 -10.78
C TYR A 161 -29.48 -6.02 -9.37
N GLY A 162 -29.76 -4.75 -9.04
CA GLY A 162 -29.40 -4.15 -7.76
C GLY A 162 -27.93 -3.72 -7.66
N ASN A 163 -27.61 -2.90 -6.67
CA ASN A 163 -26.29 -2.27 -6.57
C ASN A 163 -25.13 -3.23 -6.25
N ALA A 164 -25.41 -4.43 -5.75
CA ALA A 164 -24.37 -5.45 -5.55
C ALA A 164 -23.77 -5.95 -6.87
N SER A 165 -24.43 -5.76 -8.02
CA SER A 165 -23.87 -6.10 -9.33
C SER A 165 -22.96 -5.01 -9.93
N ILE A 166 -22.75 -3.89 -9.22
CA ILE A 166 -21.84 -2.83 -9.62
C ILE A 166 -20.52 -3.04 -8.88
N PHE A 167 -19.43 -3.21 -9.60
CA PHE A 167 -18.09 -3.33 -9.02
C PHE A 167 -17.33 -2.02 -9.21
N ALA A 168 -16.96 -1.40 -8.09
CA ALA A 168 -16.00 -0.30 -8.10
C ALA A 168 -14.59 -0.89 -8.13
N GLY A 169 -13.78 -0.44 -9.07
CA GLY A 169 -12.38 -0.85 -9.17
C GLY A 169 -11.59 -0.66 -7.86
N SER A 170 -10.35 -1.15 -7.86
CA SER A 170 -9.44 -1.04 -6.72
C SER A 170 -9.11 0.39 -6.34
N LEU A 171 -8.88 0.62 -5.04
CA LEU A 171 -7.93 1.64 -4.61
C LEU A 171 -6.56 1.22 -5.13
N ASP A 172 -6.05 1.94 -6.11
CA ASP A 172 -4.74 1.71 -6.74
C ASP A 172 -3.95 3.03 -6.68
N TRP A 173 -2.74 3.05 -7.21
CA TRP A 173 -1.77 4.15 -7.03
C TRP A 173 -2.30 5.55 -7.33
N HIS A 174 -3.25 5.68 -8.27
CA HIS A 174 -3.82 6.97 -8.67
C HIS A 174 -2.75 8.08 -8.83
N SER A 175 -3.09 9.33 -8.48
CA SER A 175 -2.13 10.44 -8.31
C SER A 175 -2.31 11.09 -6.94
N VAL A 176 -1.23 11.62 -6.34
CA VAL A 176 -1.29 12.30 -5.04
C VAL A 176 -2.32 13.44 -5.02
N GLY A 177 -3.06 13.57 -3.92
CA GLY A 177 -4.03 14.65 -3.73
C GLY A 177 -5.07 14.33 -2.67
N LYS A 178 -5.38 15.29 -1.78
CA LYS A 178 -6.37 15.11 -0.71
C LYS A 178 -7.82 15.32 -1.17
N LEU A 179 -8.03 16.13 -2.22
CA LEU A 179 -9.34 16.36 -2.83
C LEU A 179 -9.54 15.49 -4.08
N HIS A 180 -8.61 15.54 -5.03
CA HIS A 180 -8.69 14.84 -6.31
C HIS A 180 -8.19 13.38 -6.21
N ASN A 181 -8.78 12.60 -5.30
CA ASN A 181 -8.50 11.17 -5.19
C ASN A 181 -9.51 10.38 -6.02
N ALA A 182 -9.10 9.97 -7.24
CA ALA A 182 -10.00 9.38 -8.23
C ALA A 182 -10.81 8.15 -7.74
N PRO A 183 -10.20 7.10 -7.15
CA PRO A 183 -10.98 5.96 -6.69
C PRO A 183 -11.86 6.29 -5.48
N THR A 184 -11.43 7.20 -4.59
CA THR A 184 -12.27 7.67 -3.46
C THR A 184 -13.50 8.44 -3.95
N LEU A 185 -13.34 9.32 -4.95
CA LEU A 185 -14.44 10.07 -5.55
C LEU A 185 -15.42 9.17 -6.31
N LEU A 186 -14.92 8.16 -7.02
CA LEU A 186 -15.76 7.13 -7.65
C LEU A 186 -16.61 6.41 -6.60
N ARG A 187 -15.98 5.93 -5.53
CA ARG A 187 -16.67 5.25 -4.43
C ARG A 187 -17.69 6.17 -3.74
N ARG A 188 -17.37 7.45 -3.59
CA ARG A 188 -18.31 8.47 -3.11
C ARG A 188 -19.55 8.60 -3.99
N MET A 189 -19.35 8.72 -5.30
CA MET A 189 -20.45 8.81 -6.26
C MET A 189 -21.33 7.55 -6.21
N LEU A 190 -20.73 6.36 -6.23
CA LEU A 190 -21.46 5.09 -6.18
C LEU A 190 -22.16 4.88 -4.82
N GLY A 191 -21.54 5.29 -3.71
CA GLY A 191 -22.15 5.27 -2.38
C GLY A 191 -23.44 6.10 -2.34
N LEU A 192 -23.41 7.32 -2.87
CA LEU A 192 -24.60 8.18 -3.02
C LEU A 192 -25.64 7.60 -3.98
N PHE A 193 -25.21 6.83 -4.98
CA PHE A 193 -26.10 6.11 -5.90
C PHE A 193 -26.75 4.84 -5.28
N GLY A 194 -26.35 4.48 -4.06
CA GLY A 194 -26.91 3.40 -3.26
C GLY A 194 -25.96 2.22 -3.04
N GLY A 195 -24.67 2.38 -3.32
CA GLY A 195 -23.62 1.40 -3.02
C GLY A 195 -23.12 0.58 -4.20
N TYR A 196 -22.15 -0.28 -3.92
CA TYR A 196 -21.43 -1.09 -4.89
C TYR A 196 -20.74 -2.29 -4.18
N THR A 197 -20.46 -3.37 -4.90
CA THR A 197 -19.55 -4.42 -4.41
C THR A 197 -18.13 -3.88 -4.36
N ASP A 198 -17.54 -3.94 -3.17
CA ASP A 198 -16.21 -3.42 -2.88
C ASP A 198 -15.13 -4.52 -2.96
N ASN A 199 -13.88 -4.16 -2.72
CA ASN A 199 -12.76 -5.04 -2.46
C ASN A 199 -12.02 -4.66 -1.18
N THR A 200 -11.32 -5.63 -0.59
CA THR A 200 -10.51 -5.47 0.62
C THR A 200 -9.08 -5.94 0.40
N GLY A 201 -8.13 -5.30 1.07
CA GLY A 201 -6.70 -5.56 0.91
C GLY A 201 -6.11 -4.88 -0.33
N ASP A 202 -4.89 -5.28 -0.69
CA ASP A 202 -4.15 -4.70 -1.81
C ASP A 202 -3.15 -5.71 -2.39
N PHE A 203 -2.63 -5.42 -3.59
CA PHE A 203 -1.62 -6.27 -4.23
C PHE A 203 -0.25 -6.23 -3.55
N SER A 204 0.02 -5.25 -2.70
CA SER A 204 1.33 -5.06 -2.11
C SER A 204 1.63 -6.11 -1.06
N VAL A 205 0.69 -6.32 -0.11
CA VAL A 205 0.97 -7.00 1.17
C VAL A 205 -0.12 -7.98 1.62
N GLN A 206 -1.03 -8.40 0.73
CA GLN A 206 -2.21 -9.19 1.08
C GLN A 206 -1.96 -10.37 2.03
N ALA A 207 -0.91 -11.16 1.82
CA ALA A 207 -0.61 -12.30 2.69
C ALA A 207 -0.11 -11.81 4.06
N ALA A 208 0.86 -10.88 4.08
CA ALA A 208 1.43 -10.31 5.30
C ALA A 208 0.38 -9.60 6.16
N MET A 209 -0.46 -8.73 5.57
CA MET A 209 -1.52 -8.01 6.29
C MET A 209 -2.59 -8.93 6.88
N THR A 210 -2.71 -10.16 6.36
CA THR A 210 -3.66 -11.16 6.87
C THR A 210 -3.04 -11.98 7.99
N ILE A 211 -1.79 -12.44 7.85
CA ILE A 211 -1.14 -13.31 8.84
C ILE A 211 -0.60 -12.56 10.06
N LEU A 212 -0.02 -11.36 9.87
CA LEU A 212 0.66 -10.65 10.96
C LEU A 212 -0.26 -10.27 12.13
N PRO A 213 -1.54 -9.89 11.94
CA PRO A 213 -2.46 -9.69 13.06
C PRO A 213 -2.63 -10.93 13.95
N HIS A 214 -2.48 -12.14 13.39
CA HIS A 214 -2.53 -13.39 14.16
C HIS A 214 -1.21 -13.71 14.88
N VAL A 215 -0.10 -13.08 14.49
CA VAL A 215 1.24 -13.34 15.01
C VAL A 215 1.71 -12.25 15.98
N THR A 216 1.64 -10.99 15.57
CA THR A 216 2.12 -9.83 16.36
C THR A 216 0.98 -9.00 16.94
N GLY A 217 -0.27 -9.24 16.52
CA GLY A 217 -1.43 -8.46 16.94
C GLY A 217 -1.65 -7.17 16.14
N ASN A 218 -0.83 -6.93 15.11
CA ASN A 218 -0.93 -5.76 14.24
C ASN A 218 -0.58 -6.11 12.79
N ILE A 219 -0.84 -5.20 11.84
CA ILE A 219 -0.52 -5.42 10.42
C ILE A 219 0.97 -5.26 10.11
N GLU A 220 1.71 -4.45 10.88
CA GLU A 220 3.15 -4.13 10.80
C GLU A 220 3.64 -3.45 9.51
N VAL A 221 3.15 -3.90 8.35
CA VAL A 221 3.66 -3.53 7.02
C VAL A 221 3.47 -2.05 6.67
N TYR A 222 2.54 -1.34 7.32
CA TYR A 222 2.30 0.09 7.10
C TYR A 222 2.57 0.95 8.34
N ASP A 223 3.17 0.37 9.38
CA ASP A 223 3.46 1.08 10.61
C ASP A 223 4.80 1.82 10.55
N GLN A 224 4.96 2.79 11.45
CA GLN A 224 6.24 3.46 11.60
C GLN A 224 7.30 2.48 12.10
N GLN A 225 8.48 2.53 11.51
CA GLN A 225 9.61 1.67 11.85
C GLN A 225 10.50 2.34 12.91
N THR A 226 11.38 1.57 13.55
CA THR A 226 12.45 2.14 14.39
C THR A 226 13.26 3.14 13.56
N ALA A 227 13.46 4.35 14.09
CA ALA A 227 14.03 5.45 13.34
C ALA A 227 15.47 5.16 12.90
N TRP A 228 15.84 5.59 11.69
CA TRP A 228 17.18 5.38 11.12
C TRP A 228 18.32 5.83 12.04
N PRO A 229 18.27 6.99 12.74
CA PRO A 229 19.32 7.36 13.70
C PRO A 229 19.56 6.29 14.77
N THR A 230 18.49 5.67 15.28
CA THR A 230 18.58 4.57 16.25
C THR A 230 19.20 3.32 15.63
N ILE A 231 18.86 3.00 14.38
CA ILE A 231 19.49 1.90 13.63
C ILE A 231 20.99 2.16 13.48
N ILE A 232 21.36 3.34 12.98
CA ILE A 232 22.75 3.74 12.69
C ILE A 232 23.62 3.73 13.95
N GLU A 233 23.06 4.15 15.09
CA GLU A 233 23.81 4.22 16.35
C GLU A 233 24.05 2.84 16.98
N ASN A 234 23.09 1.92 16.85
CA ASN A 234 23.03 0.71 17.70
C ASN A 234 23.13 -0.62 16.96
N THR A 235 23.03 -0.66 15.63
CA THR A 235 22.96 -1.92 14.86
C THR A 235 24.34 -2.33 14.36
N ASP A 236 24.70 -3.59 14.56
CA ASP A 236 25.94 -4.18 14.05
C ASP A 236 25.72 -4.83 12.67
N LEU A 237 24.56 -5.49 12.48
CA LEU A 237 24.19 -6.21 11.27
C LEU A 237 22.77 -5.88 10.80
N ILE A 238 22.62 -5.56 9.51
CA ILE A 238 21.33 -5.49 8.81
C ILE A 238 21.21 -6.69 7.88
N VAL A 239 20.12 -7.45 7.98
CA VAL A 239 19.80 -8.53 7.04
C VAL A 239 18.56 -8.16 6.25
N LEU A 240 18.72 -8.00 4.94
CA LEU A 240 17.64 -7.71 3.99
C LEU A 240 17.11 -9.01 3.41
N PHE A 241 15.83 -9.32 3.61
CA PHE A 241 15.16 -10.45 2.97
C PHE A 241 14.24 -9.96 1.85
N GLY A 242 14.68 -10.15 0.60
CA GLY A 242 13.92 -9.77 -0.61
C GLY A 242 13.57 -8.28 -0.69
N ALA A 243 14.48 -7.42 -0.21
CA ALA A 243 14.26 -5.97 -0.12
C ALA A 243 15.30 -5.18 -0.94
N ASP A 244 14.83 -4.16 -1.66
CA ASP A 244 15.66 -3.22 -2.40
C ASP A 244 15.24 -1.78 -2.09
N LEU A 245 15.88 -1.21 -1.06
CA LEU A 245 15.55 0.08 -0.47
C LEU A 245 15.89 1.27 -1.40
N ILE A 246 17.02 1.22 -2.11
CA ILE A 246 17.45 2.28 -3.06
C ILE A 246 16.42 2.45 -4.17
N LYS A 247 15.99 1.33 -4.77
CA LYS A 247 15.02 1.36 -5.86
C LYS A 247 13.63 1.73 -5.38
N ASN A 248 13.16 1.12 -4.29
CA ASN A 248 11.75 1.17 -3.90
C ASN A 248 11.39 2.46 -3.14
N ASN A 249 12.33 3.12 -2.46
CA ASN A 249 12.08 4.41 -1.80
C ASN A 249 12.09 5.61 -2.76
N GLN A 250 12.20 5.41 -4.08
CA GLN A 250 12.02 6.47 -5.09
C GLN A 250 10.58 6.97 -5.18
N ILE A 251 9.64 6.27 -4.53
CA ILE A 251 8.22 6.59 -4.54
C ILE A 251 7.64 6.65 -3.12
N GLY A 252 6.49 7.30 -2.99
CA GLY A 252 5.65 7.24 -1.80
C GLY A 252 4.16 7.31 -2.16
N TRP A 253 3.29 6.82 -1.28
CA TRP A 253 1.84 6.99 -1.44
C TRP A 253 1.44 8.47 -1.33
N THR A 254 2.02 9.19 -0.38
CA THR A 254 2.11 10.64 -0.38
C THR A 254 3.42 11.07 -1.04
N PRO A 255 3.59 12.36 -1.39
CA PRO A 255 4.89 12.84 -1.85
C PRO A 255 6.02 12.41 -0.91
N PRO A 256 6.99 11.61 -1.37
CA PRO A 256 8.10 11.15 -0.54
C PRO A 256 9.02 12.31 -0.17
N ASP A 257 9.64 12.21 1.01
CA ASP A 257 10.69 13.11 1.49
C ASP A 257 12.12 12.63 1.14
N HIS A 258 12.22 11.42 0.57
CA HIS A 258 13.46 10.73 0.23
C HIS A 258 14.48 10.62 1.39
N TYR A 259 14.01 10.56 2.64
CA TYR A 259 14.88 10.43 3.81
C TYR A 259 15.67 9.12 3.84
N ALA A 260 15.19 8.06 3.18
CA ALA A 260 15.90 6.78 3.13
C ALA A 260 17.32 6.90 2.53
N TYR A 261 17.56 7.79 1.56
CA TYR A 261 18.86 7.91 0.89
C TYR A 261 19.99 8.41 1.80
N PRO A 262 19.86 9.56 2.50
CA PRO A 262 20.88 9.97 3.46
C PRO A 262 21.04 8.97 4.62
N ALA A 263 19.98 8.26 5.00
CA ALA A 263 20.10 7.20 6.00
C ALA A 263 20.94 6.01 5.52
N LEU A 264 20.73 5.53 4.29
CA LEU A 264 21.54 4.46 3.69
C LEU A 264 23.00 4.88 3.49
N GLN A 265 23.25 6.14 3.14
CA GLN A 265 24.59 6.70 3.10
C GLN A 265 25.26 6.65 4.50
N ALA A 266 24.53 7.02 5.55
CA ALA A 266 25.03 6.96 6.93
C ALA A 266 25.26 5.51 7.42
N VAL A 267 24.45 4.54 6.98
CA VAL A 267 24.69 3.11 7.22
C VAL A 267 26.04 2.70 6.63
N LYS A 268 26.33 3.11 5.39
CA LYS A 268 27.61 2.85 4.72
C LYS A 268 28.79 3.51 5.43
N GLU A 269 28.67 4.79 5.79
CA GLU A 269 29.72 5.55 6.48
C GLU A 269 30.04 5.00 7.86
N ARG A 270 29.02 4.51 8.58
CA ARG A 270 29.18 3.85 9.88
C ARG A 270 29.84 2.48 9.77
N GLY A 271 29.85 1.87 8.58
CA GLY A 271 30.40 0.54 8.36
C GLY A 271 29.57 -0.58 8.98
N ILE A 272 28.24 -0.40 9.04
CA ILE A 272 27.32 -1.46 9.51
C ILE A 272 27.38 -2.61 8.51
N GLU A 273 27.48 -3.84 9.01
CA GLU A 273 27.50 -5.02 8.17
C GLU A 273 26.12 -5.21 7.52
N VAL A 274 26.10 -5.52 6.22
CA VAL A 274 24.84 -5.74 5.49
C VAL A 274 24.90 -7.06 4.75
N VAL A 275 23.88 -7.90 4.98
CA VAL A 275 23.64 -9.12 4.21
C VAL A 275 22.37 -8.93 3.39
N SER A 276 22.44 -9.16 2.08
CA SER A 276 21.28 -9.13 1.19
C SER A 276 20.93 -10.55 0.75
N VAL A 277 19.81 -11.07 1.25
CA VAL A 277 19.21 -12.32 0.80
C VAL A 277 18.21 -11.98 -0.31
N ASP A 278 18.65 -12.13 -1.56
CA ASP A 278 17.83 -11.85 -2.75
C ASP A 278 18.34 -12.69 -3.93
N PRO A 279 17.47 -13.23 -4.81
CA PRO A 279 17.92 -13.94 -6.01
C PRO A 279 18.71 -13.05 -6.99
N ARG A 280 18.67 -11.72 -6.84
CA ARG A 280 19.38 -10.75 -7.68
C ARG A 280 20.30 -9.88 -6.82
N LEU A 281 21.44 -9.50 -7.39
CA LEU A 281 22.26 -8.44 -6.82
C LEU A 281 21.53 -7.10 -7.00
N THR A 282 20.86 -6.62 -5.94
CA THR A 282 20.01 -5.42 -5.95
C THR A 282 20.81 -4.12 -5.98
N ASP A 283 20.15 -3.00 -6.28
CA ASP A 283 20.79 -1.68 -6.25
C ASP A 283 21.25 -1.34 -4.82
N THR A 284 20.46 -1.74 -3.82
CA THR A 284 20.83 -1.61 -2.41
C THR A 284 22.06 -2.44 -2.03
N ALA A 285 22.11 -3.70 -2.46
CA ALA A 285 23.24 -4.58 -2.18
C ALA A 285 24.55 -4.03 -2.80
N ARG A 286 24.49 -3.51 -4.03
CA ARG A 286 25.64 -2.83 -4.65
C ARG A 286 26.02 -1.55 -3.94
N PHE A 287 25.04 -0.72 -3.57
CA PHE A 287 25.32 0.57 -2.93
C PHE A 287 25.98 0.40 -1.56
N LEU A 288 25.53 -0.56 -0.76
CA LEU A 288 26.04 -0.83 0.59
C LEU A 288 27.22 -1.81 0.64
N ASP A 289 27.73 -2.26 -0.52
CA ASP A 289 28.75 -3.32 -0.60
C ASP A 289 28.37 -4.56 0.23
N ALA A 290 27.08 -4.93 0.18
CA ALA A 290 26.51 -5.99 1.02
C ALA A 290 26.99 -7.38 0.61
N ASP A 291 27.12 -8.26 1.60
CA ASP A 291 27.30 -9.70 1.37
C ASP A 291 26.02 -10.28 0.76
N TRP A 292 26.11 -10.71 -0.49
CA TRP A 292 24.96 -11.13 -1.28
C TRP A 292 24.77 -12.65 -1.22
N VAL A 293 23.66 -13.07 -0.60
CA VAL A 293 23.23 -14.46 -0.52
C VAL A 293 22.17 -14.71 -1.60
N ALA A 294 22.64 -15.21 -2.74
CA ALA A 294 21.78 -15.58 -3.86
C ALA A 294 21.07 -16.92 -3.57
N LEU A 295 19.77 -16.86 -3.33
CA LEU A 295 18.93 -18.05 -3.16
C LEU A 295 18.02 -18.28 -4.36
N ARG A 296 17.61 -19.53 -4.55
CA ARG A 296 16.52 -19.89 -5.47
C ARG A 296 15.23 -19.15 -5.07
N PRO A 297 14.52 -18.47 -5.99
CA PRO A 297 13.26 -17.80 -5.68
C PRO A 297 12.25 -18.72 -4.98
N ASN A 298 11.45 -18.16 -4.07
CA ASN A 298 10.42 -18.86 -3.30
C ASN A 298 10.96 -19.91 -2.30
N THR A 299 12.22 -19.78 -1.87
CA THR A 299 12.84 -20.71 -0.90
C THR A 299 13.30 -20.05 0.41
N ASP A 300 12.95 -18.78 0.62
CA ASP A 300 13.34 -17.96 1.77
C ASP A 300 13.01 -18.62 3.12
N VAL A 301 11.83 -19.25 3.21
CA VAL A 301 11.40 -19.93 4.45
C VAL A 301 12.30 -21.11 4.78
N ALA A 302 12.81 -21.85 3.80
CA ALA A 302 13.75 -22.95 4.03
C ALA A 302 15.09 -22.42 4.56
N LEU A 303 15.57 -21.29 4.01
CA LEU A 303 16.76 -20.62 4.53
C LEU A 303 16.55 -20.18 5.99
N MET A 304 15.45 -19.49 6.30
CA MET A 304 15.15 -19.01 7.65
C MET A 304 14.99 -20.17 8.65
N LEU A 305 14.37 -21.29 8.25
CA LEU A 305 14.28 -22.49 9.07
C LEU A 305 15.65 -23.09 9.39
N ALA A 306 16.58 -23.14 8.42
CA ALA A 306 17.93 -23.63 8.68
C ALA A 306 18.80 -22.69 9.51
N ILE A 307 18.58 -21.37 9.40
CA ILE A 307 19.16 -20.39 10.31
C ILE A 307 18.63 -20.65 11.73
N ALA A 308 17.31 -20.74 11.90
CA ALA A 308 16.67 -21.06 13.18
C ALA A 308 17.17 -22.38 13.79
N HIS A 309 17.31 -23.42 12.96
CA HIS A 309 17.86 -24.70 13.40
C HIS A 309 19.28 -24.53 13.94
N THR A 310 20.13 -23.79 13.22
CA THR A 310 21.51 -23.51 13.68
C THR A 310 21.52 -22.74 15.00
N LEU A 311 20.70 -21.68 15.11
CA LEU A 311 20.55 -20.91 16.36
C LEU A 311 20.14 -21.81 17.53
N TYR A 312 19.25 -22.77 17.29
CA TYR A 312 18.83 -23.70 18.31
C TYR A 312 19.93 -24.70 18.69
N THR A 313 20.48 -25.43 17.72
CA THR A 313 21.45 -26.50 17.98
C THR A 313 22.78 -26.01 18.53
N GLU A 314 23.17 -24.78 18.20
CA GLU A 314 24.37 -24.14 18.75
C GLU A 314 24.10 -23.33 20.02
N LYS A 315 22.85 -23.35 20.54
CA LYS A 315 22.44 -22.62 21.75
C LYS A 315 22.68 -21.11 21.68
N LEU A 316 22.39 -20.53 20.52
CA LEU A 316 22.51 -19.09 20.21
C LEU A 316 21.17 -18.35 20.26
N HIS A 317 20.07 -19.04 20.55
CA HIS A 317 18.74 -18.44 20.68
C HIS A 317 18.50 -17.91 22.10
N ASP A 318 17.68 -16.88 22.23
CA ASP A 318 17.31 -16.29 23.52
C ASP A 318 16.15 -17.06 24.17
N GLU A 319 16.49 -18.02 25.03
CA GLU A 319 15.52 -18.82 25.78
C GLU A 319 14.61 -17.97 26.68
N ALA A 320 15.12 -16.88 27.25
CA ALA A 320 14.37 -16.04 28.18
C ALA A 320 13.30 -15.22 27.45
N PHE A 321 13.65 -14.67 26.27
CA PHE A 321 12.70 -13.97 25.41
C PHE A 321 11.60 -14.91 24.94
N LEU A 322 11.97 -16.06 24.39
CA LEU A 322 11.01 -17.05 23.88
C LEU A 322 10.04 -17.50 24.97
N LYS A 323 10.53 -17.79 26.18
CA LYS A 323 9.68 -18.20 27.30
C LYS A 323 8.71 -17.09 27.76
N ARG A 324 9.13 -15.83 27.71
CA ARG A 324 8.38 -14.70 28.26
C ARG A 324 7.41 -14.07 27.27
N TYR A 325 7.77 -14.00 25.99
CA TYR A 325 7.08 -13.17 25.01
C TYR A 325 6.50 -13.95 23.82
N THR A 326 6.58 -15.29 23.83
CA THR A 326 6.03 -16.11 22.75
C THR A 326 5.15 -17.23 23.29
N VAL A 327 4.36 -17.83 22.39
CA VAL A 327 3.52 -19.00 22.65
C VAL A 327 3.68 -20.00 21.51
N GLY A 328 3.72 -21.30 21.83
CA GLY A 328 3.80 -22.39 20.84
C GLY A 328 5.20 -22.69 20.28
N PHE A 329 6.26 -22.12 20.86
CA PHE A 329 7.64 -22.39 20.43
C PHE A 329 8.03 -23.86 20.57
N ASP A 330 7.52 -24.56 21.59
CA ASP A 330 7.67 -26.01 21.79
C ASP A 330 7.17 -26.82 20.60
N LYS A 331 5.99 -26.48 20.08
CA LYS A 331 5.41 -27.15 18.89
C LYS A 331 6.21 -26.85 17.63
N PHE A 332 6.65 -25.59 17.46
CA PHE A 332 7.52 -25.21 16.35
C PHE A 332 8.85 -25.96 16.40
N LEU A 333 9.42 -26.12 17.60
CA LEU A 333 10.69 -26.79 17.79
C LEU A 333 10.65 -28.27 17.38
N ASP A 334 9.56 -28.98 17.67
CA ASP A 334 9.41 -30.36 17.22
C ASP A 334 9.40 -30.49 15.69
N TYR A 335 8.82 -29.51 14.97
CA TYR A 335 8.91 -29.44 13.50
C TYR A 335 10.31 -29.05 13.01
N LEU A 336 10.95 -28.08 13.66
CA LEU A 336 12.30 -27.61 13.31
C LEU A 336 13.33 -28.74 13.41
N LEU A 337 13.22 -29.56 14.45
CA LEU A 337 14.10 -30.70 14.71
C LEU A 337 13.68 -31.99 13.97
N GLY A 338 12.59 -31.95 13.21
CA GLY A 338 12.09 -33.10 12.45
C GLY A 338 11.45 -34.20 13.29
N LYS A 339 11.08 -33.92 14.54
CA LYS A 339 10.40 -34.90 15.41
C LYS A 339 8.96 -35.14 14.99
N SER A 340 8.29 -34.12 14.43
CA SER A 340 6.89 -34.23 13.99
C SER A 340 6.72 -34.74 12.55
N ASP A 341 7.76 -34.63 11.69
CA ASP A 341 7.66 -34.94 10.26
C ASP A 341 8.83 -35.80 9.71
N GLY A 342 9.81 -36.16 10.54
CA GLY A 342 10.98 -36.96 10.14
C GLY A 342 12.07 -36.19 9.38
N GLN A 343 11.94 -34.87 9.19
CA GLN A 343 12.89 -34.06 8.42
C GLN A 343 13.45 -32.91 9.27
N PRO A 344 14.63 -33.06 9.89
CA PRO A 344 15.31 -31.96 10.55
C PRO A 344 15.61 -30.85 9.54
N LYS A 345 15.34 -29.59 9.90
CA LYS A 345 15.50 -28.43 9.01
C LYS A 345 16.93 -27.92 9.01
N THR A 346 17.89 -28.81 8.75
CA THR A 346 19.34 -28.49 8.83
C THR A 346 19.81 -27.56 7.70
N PRO A 347 20.98 -26.90 7.87
CA PRO A 347 21.65 -26.21 6.77
C PRO A 347 21.87 -27.08 5.52
N GLU A 348 22.18 -28.37 5.66
CA GLU A 348 22.33 -29.30 4.53
C GLU A 348 21.00 -29.57 3.80
N TRP A 349 19.90 -29.63 4.55
CA TRP A 349 18.57 -29.75 3.97
C TRP A 349 18.21 -28.48 3.18
N ALA A 350 18.41 -27.31 3.79
CA ALA A 350 18.10 -26.04 3.13
C ALA A 350 18.99 -25.82 1.90
N ALA A 351 20.28 -26.16 1.95
CA ALA A 351 21.19 -25.98 0.81
C ALA A 351 20.72 -26.68 -0.47
N LYS A 352 20.04 -27.82 -0.36
CA LYS A 352 19.45 -28.54 -1.51
C LYS A 352 18.23 -27.84 -2.09
N ILE A 353 17.53 -27.06 -1.28
CA ILE A 353 16.31 -26.33 -1.66
C ILE A 353 16.65 -24.95 -2.19
N THR A 354 17.45 -24.21 -1.42
CA THR A 354 17.76 -22.79 -1.63
C THR A 354 18.94 -22.56 -2.56
N GLU A 355 19.77 -23.58 -2.79
CA GLU A 355 21.07 -23.49 -3.48
C GLU A 355 22.12 -22.66 -2.73
N VAL A 356 21.85 -22.25 -1.49
CA VAL A 356 22.81 -21.54 -0.63
C VAL A 356 23.69 -22.55 0.10
N PRO A 357 25.04 -22.43 0.06
CA PRO A 357 25.92 -23.36 0.76
C PRO A 357 25.61 -23.45 2.26
N ALA A 358 25.57 -24.68 2.80
CA ALA A 358 25.27 -24.91 4.22
C ALA A 358 26.22 -24.18 5.18
N ALA A 359 27.47 -23.93 4.75
CA ALA A 359 28.44 -23.12 5.51
C ALA A 359 28.00 -21.65 5.61
N THR A 360 27.53 -21.05 4.51
CA THR A 360 26.99 -19.69 4.47
C THR A 360 25.77 -19.53 5.37
N ILE A 361 24.87 -20.53 5.38
CA ILE A 361 23.68 -20.52 6.26
C ILE A 361 24.08 -20.48 7.74
N ARG A 362 25.06 -21.33 8.13
CA ARG A 362 25.56 -21.35 9.52
C ARG A 362 26.27 -20.05 9.89
N ASP A 363 27.10 -19.54 8.99
CA ASP A 363 27.81 -18.28 9.19
C ASP A 363 26.83 -17.13 9.43
N LEU A 364 25.79 -17.03 8.59
CA LEU A 364 24.75 -16.02 8.75
C LEU A 364 24.04 -16.15 10.10
N ALA A 365 23.66 -17.36 10.52
CA ALA A 365 23.04 -17.59 11.82
C ALA A 365 23.93 -17.11 12.99
N ARG A 366 25.22 -17.43 12.94
CA ARG A 366 26.20 -17.02 13.97
C ARG A 366 26.43 -15.51 13.97
N ARG A 367 26.50 -14.87 12.80
CA ARG A 367 26.60 -13.41 12.66
C ARG A 367 25.38 -12.71 13.26
N MET A 368 24.18 -13.20 12.97
CA MET A 368 22.92 -12.68 13.50
C MET A 368 22.85 -12.73 15.03
N ALA A 369 23.39 -13.79 15.65
CA ALA A 369 23.38 -13.94 17.10
C ALA A 369 24.52 -13.22 17.85
N ARG A 370 25.60 -12.84 17.15
CA ARG A 370 26.82 -12.28 17.78
C ARG A 370 26.64 -10.86 18.29
N GLY A 371 25.78 -10.06 17.65
CA GLY A 371 25.60 -8.64 17.94
C GLY A 371 24.17 -8.17 17.76
N ARG A 372 23.96 -6.86 17.69
CA ARG A 372 22.64 -6.25 17.45
C ARG A 372 22.28 -6.37 15.97
N THR A 373 21.19 -7.09 15.69
CA THR A 373 20.76 -7.43 14.33
C THR A 373 19.36 -6.90 14.04
N MET A 374 19.22 -6.20 12.91
CA MET A 374 17.93 -5.75 12.36
C MET A 374 17.55 -6.57 11.13
N LEU A 375 16.40 -7.25 11.19
CA LEU A 375 15.84 -8.01 10.07
C LEU A 375 14.86 -7.14 9.27
N MET A 376 15.18 -6.85 8.01
CA MET A 376 14.29 -6.05 7.15
C MET A 376 13.64 -6.93 6.09
N GLY A 377 12.33 -7.16 6.22
CA GLY A 377 11.54 -7.96 5.28
C GLY A 377 10.97 -7.11 4.14
N GLY A 378 11.33 -7.43 2.91
CA GLY A 378 10.70 -6.89 1.70
C GLY A 378 9.33 -7.52 1.42
N TRP A 379 8.46 -6.86 0.66
CA TRP A 379 7.13 -7.41 0.35
C TRP A 379 7.09 -8.39 -0.82
N ALA A 380 8.21 -8.61 -1.52
CA ALA A 380 8.27 -9.57 -2.62
C ALA A 380 8.08 -11.01 -2.13
N ILE A 381 8.70 -11.37 -1.00
CA ILE A 381 8.70 -12.73 -0.43
C ILE A 381 7.33 -13.19 0.10
N GLN A 382 6.34 -12.30 0.16
CA GLN A 382 4.95 -12.67 0.49
C GLN A 382 4.03 -12.65 -0.72
N ARG A 383 4.47 -12.12 -1.87
CA ARG A 383 3.63 -12.03 -3.09
C ARG A 383 3.83 -13.27 -3.96
N GLN A 384 3.62 -14.42 -3.36
CA GLN A 384 3.86 -15.73 -3.94
C GLN A 384 2.91 -16.76 -3.32
N ASP A 385 2.87 -17.96 -3.89
CA ASP A 385 2.14 -19.07 -3.29
C ASP A 385 2.68 -19.36 -1.88
N HIS A 386 1.77 -19.63 -0.92
CA HIS A 386 2.07 -19.72 0.51
C HIS A 386 2.79 -18.50 1.10
N GLY A 387 2.51 -17.30 0.57
CA GLY A 387 3.21 -16.06 0.92
C GLY A 387 3.11 -15.64 2.40
N GLU A 388 2.14 -16.17 3.15
CA GLU A 388 1.95 -15.93 4.59
C GLU A 388 3.12 -16.46 5.42
N GLN A 389 3.81 -17.49 4.92
CA GLN A 389 4.86 -18.18 5.67
C GLN A 389 6.13 -17.33 5.85
N ALA A 390 6.48 -16.51 4.86
CA ALA A 390 7.70 -15.71 4.89
C ALA A 390 7.71 -14.63 6.01
N PRO A 391 6.71 -13.73 6.14
CA PRO A 391 6.68 -12.77 7.23
C PRO A 391 6.52 -13.45 8.60
N TRP A 392 5.76 -14.56 8.69
CA TRP A 392 5.63 -15.31 9.94
C TRP A 392 6.95 -15.93 10.40
N MET A 393 7.68 -16.57 9.48
CA MET A 393 8.98 -17.16 9.79
C MET A 393 10.03 -16.10 10.12
N LEU A 394 9.99 -14.91 9.48
CA LEU A 394 10.88 -13.79 9.79
C LEU A 394 10.65 -13.28 11.22
N VAL A 395 9.40 -13.12 11.65
CA VAL A 395 9.07 -12.76 13.05
C VAL A 395 9.53 -13.86 14.03
N THR A 396 9.33 -15.13 13.67
CA THR A 396 9.80 -16.27 14.47
C THR A 396 11.32 -16.24 14.65
N LEU A 397 12.05 -15.96 13.58
CA LEU A 397 13.51 -15.82 13.61
C LEU A 397 13.95 -14.62 14.48
N ALA A 398 13.27 -13.48 14.37
CA ALA A 398 13.52 -12.31 15.22
C ALA A 398 13.28 -12.61 16.70
N ALA A 399 12.22 -13.36 17.01
CA ALA A 399 11.92 -13.80 18.38
C ALA A 399 12.97 -14.77 18.92
N MET A 400 13.50 -15.68 18.09
CA MET A 400 14.60 -16.56 18.50
C MET A 400 15.90 -15.81 18.80
N LEU A 401 16.15 -14.68 18.13
CA LEU A 401 17.29 -13.81 18.46
C LEU A 401 17.06 -13.00 19.75
N GLY A 402 15.81 -12.81 20.18
CA GLY A 402 15.46 -12.15 21.44
C GLY A 402 15.60 -10.63 21.45
N GLN A 403 15.80 -9.99 20.29
CA GLN A 403 16.17 -8.56 20.21
C GLN A 403 14.99 -7.63 19.89
N VAL A 404 13.76 -8.16 19.78
CA VAL A 404 12.57 -7.36 19.48
C VAL A 404 12.32 -6.36 20.61
N GLY A 405 12.23 -5.07 20.24
CA GLY A 405 12.01 -3.96 21.17
C GLY A 405 13.29 -3.27 21.66
N LEU A 406 14.48 -3.76 21.29
CA LEU A 406 15.75 -3.10 21.59
C LEU A 406 16.14 -2.08 20.50
N PRO A 407 16.87 -0.99 20.85
CA PRO A 407 17.38 -0.04 19.86
C PRO A 407 18.22 -0.72 18.77
N GLY A 408 17.82 -0.67 17.50
CA GLY A 408 18.55 -1.33 16.41
C GLY A 408 18.36 -2.84 16.29
N GLY A 409 17.47 -3.45 17.09
CA GLY A 409 17.22 -4.90 17.10
C GLY A 409 15.80 -5.26 16.70
N GLY A 410 15.61 -6.49 16.25
CA GLY A 410 14.28 -7.04 15.92
C GLY A 410 14.03 -7.08 14.42
N PHE A 411 12.85 -6.64 14.00
CA PHE A 411 12.44 -6.69 12.60
C PHE A 411 11.71 -5.41 12.15
N GLY A 412 11.66 -5.20 10.85
CA GLY A 412 10.83 -4.19 10.21
C GLY A 412 10.41 -4.59 8.80
N PHE A 413 9.18 -4.24 8.43
CA PHE A 413 8.60 -4.59 7.12
C PHE A 413 8.45 -3.40 6.18
N SER A 414 8.81 -2.17 6.58
CA SER A 414 8.55 -0.98 5.75
C SER A 414 9.76 -0.07 5.48
N TYR A 415 10.99 -0.46 5.83
CA TYR A 415 12.20 0.33 5.51
C TYR A 415 12.41 0.56 4.00
N HIS A 416 11.81 -0.27 3.16
CA HIS A 416 11.90 -0.20 1.69
C HIS A 416 10.74 0.55 1.03
N TYR A 417 9.80 1.08 1.81
CA TYR A 417 8.60 1.75 1.30
C TYR A 417 8.44 3.13 1.92
N ALA A 418 8.28 4.15 1.07
CA ALA A 418 7.92 5.52 1.43
C ALA A 418 8.76 6.11 2.59
N SER A 419 10.07 5.86 2.59
CA SER A 419 11.01 6.30 3.64
C SER A 419 10.71 5.76 5.04
N GLY A 420 10.20 4.53 5.18
CA GLY A 420 10.03 3.90 6.50
C GLY A 420 11.30 4.01 7.37
N GLY A 421 11.11 4.39 8.63
CA GLY A 421 12.22 4.71 9.55
C GLY A 421 12.67 6.17 9.52
N ALA A 422 12.10 7.02 8.64
CA ALA A 422 12.23 8.46 8.77
C ALA A 422 11.60 8.92 10.10
N PRO A 423 12.27 9.78 10.89
CA PRO A 423 11.71 10.30 12.13
C PRO A 423 10.34 10.96 11.90
N ALA A 424 9.34 10.57 12.70
CA ALA A 424 8.00 11.12 12.55
C ALA A 424 8.01 12.65 12.79
N ALA A 425 7.31 13.38 11.92
CA ALA A 425 7.14 14.81 12.09
C ALA A 425 6.15 15.12 13.22
N ASN A 426 6.34 16.25 13.91
CA ASN A 426 5.37 16.78 14.89
C ASN A 426 4.18 17.51 14.24
N ALA A 427 4.06 17.45 12.91
CA ALA A 427 3.00 18.10 12.15
C ALA A 427 1.70 17.28 12.20
N PRO A 428 0.52 17.91 12.16
CA PRO A 428 -0.75 17.20 12.12
C PRO A 428 -0.94 16.44 10.81
N VAL A 429 -1.67 15.32 10.88
CA VAL A 429 -2.07 14.57 9.67
C VAL A 429 -3.11 15.38 8.89
N LEU A 430 -2.83 15.63 7.61
CA LEU A 430 -3.77 16.30 6.72
C LEU A 430 -4.83 15.32 6.22
N SER A 431 -6.09 15.59 6.58
CA SER A 431 -7.25 14.81 6.12
C SER A 431 -7.61 15.12 4.66
N GLY A 432 -8.27 14.18 3.99
CA GLY A 432 -8.76 14.33 2.62
C GLY A 432 -10.27 14.13 2.53
N ILE A 433 -10.79 14.20 1.30
CA ILE A 433 -12.20 13.88 1.04
C ILE A 433 -12.47 12.40 1.37
N SER A 434 -13.66 12.12 1.89
CA SER A 434 -14.10 10.76 2.24
C SER A 434 -14.98 10.15 1.15
N ALA A 435 -14.85 8.83 0.95
CA ALA A 435 -15.78 8.04 0.15
C ALA A 435 -17.21 8.05 0.74
N GLY A 436 -17.36 8.34 2.03
CA GLY A 436 -18.66 8.22 2.70
C GLY A 436 -19.08 6.76 2.89
N ASP A 437 -20.37 6.55 3.12
CA ASP A 437 -20.91 5.22 3.40
C ASP A 437 -21.18 4.42 2.12
N ASN A 438 -20.86 3.12 2.15
CA ASN A 438 -21.30 2.15 1.16
C ASN A 438 -22.47 1.32 1.74
N PRO A 439 -23.71 1.47 1.22
CA PRO A 439 -24.86 0.66 1.66
C PRO A 439 -24.72 -0.83 1.33
N VAL A 440 -24.03 -1.18 0.25
CA VAL A 440 -23.71 -2.57 -0.09
C VAL A 440 -22.55 -3.04 0.79
N LYS A 441 -22.72 -4.19 1.45
CA LYS A 441 -21.72 -4.74 2.41
C LYS A 441 -20.83 -5.82 1.83
N THR A 442 -21.08 -6.24 0.59
CA THR A 442 -20.25 -7.22 -0.10
C THR A 442 -18.90 -6.61 -0.41
N ALA A 443 -17.84 -7.25 0.08
CA ALA A 443 -16.47 -6.90 -0.26
C ALA A 443 -15.70 -8.17 -0.64
N ILE A 444 -15.04 -8.15 -1.79
CA ILE A 444 -14.29 -9.29 -2.31
C ILE A 444 -12.81 -9.13 -1.99
N PRO A 445 -12.18 -10.10 -1.31
CA PRO A 445 -10.76 -10.05 -1.02
C PRO A 445 -9.91 -9.90 -2.28
N PHE A 446 -8.92 -9.02 -2.24
CA PHE A 446 -8.03 -8.80 -3.37
C PHE A 446 -7.32 -10.10 -3.81
N ALA A 447 -7.00 -10.95 -2.84
CA ALA A 447 -6.36 -12.26 -3.02
C ALA A 447 -7.05 -13.15 -4.06
N HIS A 448 -8.36 -13.05 -4.20
CA HIS A 448 -9.14 -13.89 -5.11
C HIS A 448 -9.08 -13.43 -6.57
N GLY A 449 -8.70 -12.16 -6.79
CA GLY A 449 -8.52 -11.56 -8.10
C GLY A 449 -9.84 -11.26 -8.83
N VAL A 450 -9.84 -10.20 -9.64
CA VAL A 450 -11.05 -9.78 -10.39
C VAL A 450 -11.50 -10.83 -11.40
N SER A 451 -10.56 -11.62 -11.95
CA SER A 451 -10.89 -12.67 -12.91
C SER A 451 -11.70 -13.81 -12.29
N ASP A 452 -11.38 -14.24 -11.06
CA ASP A 452 -12.13 -15.31 -10.39
C ASP A 452 -13.54 -14.86 -10.03
N LEU A 453 -13.68 -13.61 -9.55
CA LEU A 453 -14.95 -12.95 -9.28
C LEU A 453 -15.86 -12.95 -10.51
N LEU A 454 -15.37 -12.43 -11.64
CA LEU A 454 -16.19 -12.25 -12.85
C LEU A 454 -16.56 -13.57 -13.55
N LEU A 455 -15.70 -14.60 -13.45
CA LEU A 455 -15.91 -15.89 -14.11
C LEU A 455 -16.84 -16.82 -13.32
N ASN A 456 -16.96 -16.64 -12.00
CA ASN A 456 -17.64 -17.60 -11.13
C ASN A 456 -18.71 -16.98 -10.21
N PRO A 457 -19.72 -16.28 -10.75
CA PRO A 457 -20.80 -15.74 -9.92
C PRO A 457 -21.51 -16.86 -9.13
N GLY A 458 -21.76 -16.62 -7.84
CA GLY A 458 -22.35 -17.59 -6.91
C GLY A 458 -21.37 -18.59 -6.28
N LYS A 459 -20.10 -18.64 -6.73
CA LYS A 459 -19.07 -19.46 -6.07
C LYS A 459 -18.82 -18.95 -4.66
N THR A 460 -18.75 -19.88 -3.70
CA THR A 460 -18.33 -19.60 -2.32
C THR A 460 -16.87 -20.01 -2.12
N VAL A 461 -16.08 -19.13 -1.52
CA VAL A 461 -14.64 -19.32 -1.26
C VAL A 461 -14.30 -19.03 0.20
N ASP A 462 -13.22 -19.64 0.67
CA ASP A 462 -12.67 -19.38 2.00
C ASP A 462 -11.75 -18.14 1.99
N TYR A 463 -11.86 -17.33 3.04
CA TYR A 463 -10.95 -16.21 3.28
C TYR A 463 -10.83 -15.93 4.78
N ASN A 464 -9.62 -16.08 5.32
CA ASN A 464 -9.29 -15.79 6.72
C ASN A 464 -10.28 -16.40 7.75
N GLY A 465 -10.71 -17.64 7.52
CA GLY A 465 -11.67 -18.35 8.39
C GLY A 465 -13.15 -18.09 8.09
N GLU A 466 -13.46 -17.21 7.13
CA GLU A 466 -14.83 -16.88 6.71
C GLU A 466 -15.16 -17.41 5.31
N LYS A 467 -16.46 -17.45 4.99
CA LYS A 467 -16.98 -17.81 3.66
C LYS A 467 -17.44 -16.55 2.93
N VAL A 468 -16.93 -16.34 1.72
CA VAL A 468 -17.32 -15.23 0.83
C VAL A 468 -17.99 -15.79 -0.41
N THR A 469 -19.17 -15.29 -0.76
CA THR A 469 -19.88 -15.67 -2.00
C THR A 469 -19.75 -14.56 -3.03
N TYR A 470 -19.33 -14.91 -4.25
CA TYR A 470 -19.16 -13.92 -5.32
C TYR A 470 -20.51 -13.43 -5.87
N PRO A 471 -20.73 -12.11 -5.94
CA PRO A 471 -21.89 -11.55 -6.63
C PRO A 471 -21.75 -11.66 -8.15
N ASP A 472 -22.89 -11.60 -8.84
CA ASP A 472 -22.93 -11.54 -10.30
C ASP A 472 -22.74 -10.09 -10.78
N ILE A 473 -21.49 -9.73 -11.10
CA ILE A 473 -21.13 -8.38 -11.52
C ILE A 473 -21.56 -8.12 -12.96
N LYS A 474 -22.36 -7.05 -13.16
CA LYS A 474 -22.87 -6.60 -14.45
C LYS A 474 -22.24 -5.30 -14.94
N LEU A 475 -21.74 -4.47 -14.03
CA LEU A 475 -21.06 -3.21 -14.36
C LEU A 475 -19.73 -3.15 -13.63
N VAL A 476 -18.66 -2.84 -14.37
CA VAL A 476 -17.36 -2.51 -13.80
C VAL A 476 -17.06 -1.03 -14.06
N TYR A 477 -16.82 -0.27 -12.99
CA TYR A 477 -16.40 1.13 -13.07
C TYR A 477 -15.00 1.26 -12.47
N TRP A 478 -14.02 1.66 -13.27
CA TRP A 478 -12.63 1.82 -12.83
C TRP A 478 -12.14 3.26 -12.95
N ALA A 479 -11.49 3.77 -11.90
CA ALA A 479 -10.81 5.06 -11.91
C ALA A 479 -9.52 4.99 -11.08
N GLY A 480 -8.41 5.52 -11.60
CA GLY A 480 -7.15 5.62 -10.86
C GLY A 480 -6.35 4.31 -10.73
N GLY A 481 -6.57 3.34 -11.60
CA GLY A 481 -5.81 2.08 -11.64
C GLY A 481 -5.87 1.39 -13.01
N ASN A 482 -5.09 0.33 -13.20
CA ASN A 482 -4.94 -0.35 -14.49
C ASN A 482 -5.00 -1.88 -14.34
N PRO A 483 -6.20 -2.49 -14.28
CA PRO A 483 -6.41 -3.94 -14.15
C PRO A 483 -5.64 -4.77 -15.16
N PHE A 484 -5.59 -4.32 -16.41
CA PHE A 484 -4.85 -5.01 -17.47
C PHE A 484 -3.33 -4.93 -17.33
N SER A 485 -2.79 -4.13 -16.40
CA SER A 485 -1.38 -4.15 -16.03
C SER A 485 -1.14 -4.98 -14.76
N HIS A 486 -1.87 -4.74 -13.67
CA HIS A 486 -1.54 -5.33 -12.38
C HIS A 486 -2.11 -6.75 -12.12
N GLN A 487 -3.17 -7.18 -12.82
CA GLN A 487 -3.77 -8.50 -12.60
C GLN A 487 -2.94 -9.58 -13.29
N MET A 488 -2.85 -10.76 -12.68
CA MET A 488 -2.18 -11.92 -13.24
C MET A 488 -2.98 -12.52 -14.41
N ASP A 489 -2.33 -13.36 -15.22
CA ASP A 489 -2.92 -14.08 -16.36
C ASP A 489 -3.83 -13.22 -17.26
N LYS A 490 -3.21 -12.54 -18.24
CA LYS A 490 -3.91 -11.63 -19.14
C LYS A 490 -4.96 -12.32 -20.00
N ASN A 491 -4.74 -13.56 -20.41
CA ASN A 491 -5.69 -14.29 -21.25
C ASN A 491 -6.95 -14.63 -20.46
N ARG A 492 -6.79 -15.10 -19.22
CA ARG A 492 -7.92 -15.32 -18.31
C ARG A 492 -8.63 -14.01 -17.98
N LEU A 493 -7.90 -12.91 -17.76
CA LEU A 493 -8.50 -11.60 -17.54
C LEU A 493 -9.33 -11.14 -18.75
N ILE A 494 -8.83 -11.30 -19.98
CA ILE A 494 -9.57 -10.95 -21.20
C ILE A 494 -10.89 -11.71 -21.25
N GLN A 495 -10.89 -13.02 -20.97
CA GLN A 495 -12.12 -13.82 -20.90
C GLN A 495 -13.07 -13.32 -19.81
N ALA A 496 -12.55 -13.05 -18.61
CA ALA A 496 -13.31 -12.52 -17.49
C ALA A 496 -13.93 -11.14 -17.81
N TRP A 497 -13.19 -10.29 -18.51
CA TRP A 497 -13.61 -8.94 -18.87
C TRP A 497 -14.74 -8.91 -19.90
N GLN A 498 -15.09 -10.04 -20.52
CA GLN A 498 -16.26 -10.18 -21.39
C GLN A 498 -17.56 -10.44 -20.61
N ARG A 499 -17.47 -10.73 -19.30
CA ARG A 499 -18.63 -11.07 -18.47
C ARG A 499 -19.53 -9.87 -18.12
N PRO A 500 -18.98 -8.72 -17.66
CA PRO A 500 -19.81 -7.54 -17.37
C PRO A 500 -20.52 -7.04 -18.63
N GLU A 501 -21.74 -6.53 -18.46
CA GLU A 501 -22.52 -5.95 -19.55
C GLU A 501 -21.95 -4.63 -20.04
N VAL A 502 -21.34 -3.87 -19.13
CA VAL A 502 -20.69 -2.59 -19.41
C VAL A 502 -19.43 -2.41 -18.57
N THR A 503 -18.39 -1.83 -19.17
CA THR A 503 -17.15 -1.45 -18.50
C THR A 503 -16.83 0.03 -18.76
N ILE A 504 -16.62 0.78 -17.68
CA ILE A 504 -16.40 2.24 -17.70
C ILE A 504 -15.02 2.53 -17.10
N VAL A 505 -14.19 3.29 -17.82
CA VAL A 505 -12.83 3.61 -17.38
C VAL A 505 -12.59 5.12 -17.41
N HIS A 506 -12.16 5.66 -16.28
CA HIS A 506 -11.56 6.99 -16.16
C HIS A 506 -10.04 6.86 -16.18
N ASP A 507 -9.40 7.41 -17.20
CA ASP A 507 -7.95 7.39 -17.33
C ASP A 507 -7.43 8.67 -18.01
N ILE A 508 -6.17 9.01 -17.74
CA ILE A 508 -5.47 10.10 -18.41
C ILE A 508 -4.93 9.59 -19.76
N PHE A 509 -4.54 8.31 -19.82
CA PHE A 509 -3.89 7.73 -20.98
C PHE A 509 -4.68 6.55 -21.56
N TRP A 510 -4.47 6.28 -22.85
CA TRP A 510 -4.92 5.06 -23.53
C TRP A 510 -4.16 3.82 -23.03
N THR A 511 -4.31 3.50 -21.75
CA THR A 511 -3.84 2.28 -21.12
C THR A 511 -4.55 1.06 -21.69
N SER A 512 -4.02 -0.14 -21.42
CA SER A 512 -4.71 -1.37 -21.79
C SER A 512 -6.11 -1.43 -21.19
N SER A 513 -6.32 -0.94 -19.97
CA SER A 513 -7.65 -0.92 -19.36
C SER A 513 -8.62 0.00 -20.11
N ALA A 514 -8.17 1.20 -20.52
CA ALA A 514 -8.98 2.08 -21.37
C ALA A 514 -9.33 1.44 -22.72
N LYS A 515 -8.38 0.70 -23.34
CA LYS A 515 -8.61 0.02 -24.62
C LYS A 515 -9.61 -1.14 -24.53
N PHE A 516 -9.77 -1.75 -23.36
CA PHE A 516 -10.73 -2.84 -23.11
C PHE A 516 -12.06 -2.34 -22.48
N ALA A 517 -12.27 -1.03 -22.41
CA ALA A 517 -13.50 -0.42 -21.90
C ALA A 517 -14.60 -0.34 -22.98
N ASP A 518 -15.85 -0.20 -22.56
CA ASP A 518 -16.94 0.23 -23.43
C ASP A 518 -17.05 1.75 -23.49
N ILE A 519 -16.87 2.42 -22.35
CA ILE A 519 -16.90 3.88 -22.22
C ILE A 519 -15.60 4.36 -21.58
N VAL A 520 -14.91 5.30 -22.23
CA VAL A 520 -13.68 5.93 -21.73
C VAL A 520 -13.92 7.41 -21.52
N LEU A 521 -13.65 7.88 -20.31
CA LEU A 521 -13.78 9.28 -19.94
C LEU A 521 -12.38 9.87 -19.65
N PRO A 522 -11.96 10.92 -20.37
CA PRO A 522 -10.66 11.54 -20.15
C PRO A 522 -10.65 12.31 -18.83
N VAL A 523 -9.62 12.08 -18.01
CA VAL A 523 -9.38 12.85 -16.78
C VAL A 523 -8.07 13.66 -16.83
N THR A 524 -7.90 14.59 -15.89
CA THR A 524 -6.76 15.54 -15.82
C THR A 524 -5.67 15.11 -14.88
#